data_AF-A0A6G1L2V6-F1
#
_entry.id   AF-A0A6G1L2V6-F1
#
_cell.length_a   1.000
_cell.length_b   1.000
_cell.length_c   1.000
_cell.angle_alpha   90.00
_cell.angle_beta   90.00
_cell.angle_gamma   90.00
#
_symmetry.space_group_name_H-M   'P 1'
#
loop_
_entity.id
_entity.type
_entity.pdbx_description
1 polymer ?
#
loop_
_entity_poly.entity_id
_entity_poly.type
_entity_poly.pdbx_seq_one_letter_code
_entity_poly.pdbx_strand_id
1 'polypeptide(L)'
;FFLSAAAFAASLLISTTNGYHPIVPESVSLTTRKSWCDSQVTQCPYLCSQYDAGQEAQTNSCDPDRLTYICVCKNNIVPNASEFTLTLDYFVCQTWGQQCKESCNAVEACIVQCDKDVQCGAQNPRGANQSRPTTAATSTGSGSGSG
;
A
#
# COMPACT_ATOMS: atom_id res chain seq x y z
N PHE A 1 14.65 20.30 49.43
CA PHE A 1 14.16 20.77 48.12
C PHE A 1 15.30 20.74 47.11
N PHE A 2 15.46 19.67 46.35
CA PHE A 2 16.05 19.73 45.01
C PHE A 2 15.37 18.66 44.17
N LEU A 3 14.49 19.11 43.28
CA LEU A 3 13.82 18.29 42.27
C LEU A 3 14.84 18.02 41.15
N SER A 4 15.08 16.76 40.81
CA SER A 4 15.76 16.40 39.57
C SER A 4 14.71 15.83 38.62
N ALA A 5 14.35 16.64 37.62
CA ALA A 5 13.38 16.30 36.58
C ALA A 5 13.94 15.17 35.70
N ALA A 6 13.16 14.10 35.55
CA ALA A 6 13.43 13.06 34.57
C ALA A 6 13.08 13.57 33.17
N ALA A 7 14.08 13.80 32.33
CA ALA A 7 13.88 14.03 30.91
C ALA A 7 13.91 12.68 30.19
N PHE A 8 12.74 12.07 30.01
CA PHE A 8 12.60 10.94 29.07
C PHE A 8 12.54 11.52 27.66
N ALA A 9 13.68 11.60 26.99
CA ALA A 9 13.73 11.81 25.55
C ALA A 9 13.23 10.52 24.87
N ALA A 10 11.96 10.49 24.47
CA ALA A 10 11.44 9.44 23.62
C ALA A 10 12.02 9.61 22.21
N SER A 11 13.15 8.96 21.95
CA SER A 11 13.69 8.85 20.59
C SER A 11 12.75 7.98 19.77
N LEU A 12 11.98 8.58 18.86
CA LEU A 12 11.28 7.82 17.82
C LEU A 12 12.36 7.19 16.93
N LEU A 13 12.58 5.88 17.10
CA LEU A 13 13.29 5.06 16.12
C LEU A 13 12.36 4.91 14.92
N ILE A 14 12.57 5.72 13.87
CA ILE A 14 11.92 5.52 12.58
C ILE A 14 12.70 4.41 11.87
N SER A 15 12.30 3.16 12.08
CA SER A 15 12.80 2.02 11.31
C SER A 15 12.13 2.05 9.93
N THR A 16 12.87 2.44 8.90
CA THR A 16 12.44 2.36 7.50
C THR A 16 12.57 0.92 6.99
N THR A 17 11.52 0.13 7.19
CA THR A 17 11.33 -1.15 6.49
C THR A 17 10.27 -0.97 5.41
N ASN A 18 10.57 -1.43 4.20
CA ASN A 18 9.71 -1.36 3.01
C ASN A 18 8.22 -1.55 3.33
N GLY A 19 7.41 -0.57 2.94
CA GLY A 19 5.96 -0.70 2.79
C GLY A 19 5.09 -0.24 3.96
N TYR A 20 5.65 0.17 5.10
CA TYR A 20 4.85 0.71 6.22
C TYR A 20 5.20 2.17 6.49
N HIS A 21 4.29 3.08 6.15
CA HIS A 21 4.37 4.50 6.47
C HIS A 21 3.46 4.79 7.67
N PRO A 22 3.97 4.75 8.92
CA PRO A 22 3.14 5.00 10.08
C PRO A 22 2.79 6.48 10.19
N ILE A 23 1.60 6.87 9.73
CA ILE A 23 0.96 8.11 10.19
C ILE A 23 0.09 7.79 11.40
N VAL A 24 -0.05 8.75 12.30
CA VAL A 24 -1.04 8.69 13.38
C VAL A 24 -2.41 8.98 12.75
N PRO A 25 -3.41 8.07 12.78
CA PRO A 25 -4.70 8.31 12.13
C PRO A 25 -5.36 9.62 12.55
N GLU A 26 -5.23 10.00 13.82
CA GLU A 26 -5.80 11.23 14.38
C GLU A 26 -5.11 12.50 13.86
N SER A 27 -3.93 12.41 13.24
CA SER A 27 -3.31 13.54 12.54
C SER A 27 -4.10 13.92 11.27
N VAL A 28 -5.06 13.11 10.86
CA VAL A 28 -5.91 13.31 9.68
C VAL A 28 -7.37 13.36 10.11
N SER A 29 -8.13 14.32 9.57
CA SER A 29 -9.56 14.44 9.89
C SER A 29 -10.32 13.15 9.57
N LEU A 30 -11.30 12.79 10.42
CA LEU A 30 -12.12 11.59 10.20
C LEU A 30 -12.83 11.62 8.83
N THR A 31 -13.28 12.80 8.38
CA THR A 31 -13.90 12.99 7.06
C THR A 31 -12.95 12.60 5.94
N THR A 32 -11.69 13.04 6.01
CA THR A 32 -10.65 12.68 5.05
C THR A 32 -10.37 11.18 5.06
N ARG A 33 -10.24 10.58 6.25
CA ARG A 33 -9.99 9.13 6.39
C ARG A 33 -11.14 8.28 5.83
N LYS A 34 -12.39 8.72 6.02
CA LYS A 34 -13.56 8.08 5.41
C LYS A 34 -13.51 8.15 3.88
N SER A 35 -13.18 9.31 3.31
CA SER A 35 -13.01 9.46 1.85
C SER A 35 -11.91 8.54 1.30
N TRP A 36 -10.79 8.38 2.02
CA TRP A 36 -9.74 7.43 1.63
C TRP A 36 -10.22 5.99 1.67
N CYS A 37 -11.00 5.62 2.69
CA CYS A 37 -11.64 4.30 2.77
C CYS A 37 -12.63 4.06 1.63
N ASP A 38 -13.48 5.04 1.30
CA ASP A 38 -14.41 4.94 0.17
C ASP A 38 -13.65 4.71 -1.15
N SER A 39 -12.53 5.41 -1.33
CA SER A 39 -11.63 5.20 -2.47
C SER A 39 -11.05 3.79 -2.45
N GLN A 40 -10.50 3.31 -1.32
CA GLN A 40 -9.94 1.95 -1.19
C GLN A 40 -10.97 0.86 -1.54
N VAL A 41 -12.18 0.98 -1.01
CA VAL A 41 -13.27 0.03 -1.27
C VAL A 41 -13.69 0.06 -2.75
N THR A 42 -13.70 1.25 -3.37
CA THR A 42 -14.00 1.40 -4.79
C THR A 42 -12.90 0.81 -5.68
N GLN A 43 -11.63 0.89 -5.26
CA GLN A 43 -10.50 0.36 -6.03
C GLN A 43 -10.38 -1.16 -5.95
N CYS A 44 -10.80 -1.81 -4.87
CA CYS A 44 -10.59 -3.26 -4.69
C CYS A 44 -11.12 -4.13 -5.85
N PRO A 45 -12.33 -3.91 -6.42
CA PRO A 45 -12.78 -4.63 -7.62
C PRO A 45 -11.88 -4.40 -8.85
N TYR A 46 -11.42 -3.16 -9.05
CA TYR A 46 -10.49 -2.84 -10.13
C TYR A 46 -9.15 -3.56 -9.93
N LEU A 47 -8.61 -3.53 -8.72
CA LEU A 47 -7.40 -4.26 -8.35
C LEU A 47 -7.55 -5.75 -8.66
N CYS A 48 -8.65 -6.38 -8.25
CA CYS A 48 -8.91 -7.79 -8.55
C CYS A 48 -8.94 -8.08 -10.06
N SER A 49 -9.56 -7.19 -10.85
CA SER A 49 -9.62 -7.34 -12.31
C SER A 49 -8.25 -7.25 -13.01
N GLN A 50 -7.28 -6.56 -12.39
CA GLN A 50 -5.92 -6.42 -12.91
C GLN A 50 -5.10 -7.71 -12.72
N TYR A 51 -5.40 -8.52 -11.70
CA TYR A 51 -4.73 -9.81 -11.48
C TYR A 51 -5.33 -10.92 -12.34
N ASP A 52 -6.65 -10.91 -12.52
CA ASP A 52 -7.34 -11.84 -13.40
C ASP A 52 -8.64 -11.22 -13.92
N ALA A 53 -8.82 -11.26 -15.25
CA ALA A 53 -9.89 -10.51 -15.91
C ALA A 53 -11.26 -11.05 -15.49
N GLY A 54 -12.15 -10.15 -15.07
CA GLY A 54 -13.51 -10.49 -14.64
C GLY A 54 -13.63 -11.00 -13.20
N GLN A 55 -12.55 -10.97 -12.41
CA GLN A 55 -12.63 -11.28 -10.98
C GLN A 55 -13.14 -10.08 -10.17
N GLU A 56 -14.01 -10.37 -9.21
CA GLU A 56 -14.54 -9.40 -8.25
C GLU A 56 -13.89 -9.57 -6.88
N ALA A 57 -14.07 -8.56 -6.02
CA ALA A 57 -13.70 -8.67 -4.61
C ALA A 57 -14.68 -9.60 -3.88
N GLN A 58 -14.14 -10.57 -3.14
CA GLN A 58 -14.88 -11.43 -2.21
C GLN A 58 -15.00 -10.76 -0.84
N THR A 59 -13.92 -10.17 -0.34
CA THR A 59 -13.91 -9.38 0.91
C THR A 59 -13.37 -8.01 0.60
N ASN A 60 -14.11 -6.98 0.99
CA ASN A 60 -13.76 -5.60 0.70
C ASN A 60 -14.28 -4.71 1.82
N SER A 61 -13.38 -4.28 2.71
CA SER A 61 -13.72 -3.45 3.86
C SER A 61 -12.58 -2.50 4.20
N CYS A 62 -12.92 -1.35 4.78
CA CYS A 62 -11.94 -0.38 5.28
C CYS A 62 -12.40 0.18 6.62
N ASP A 63 -11.46 0.33 7.55
CA ASP A 63 -11.63 0.92 8.87
C ASP A 63 -10.90 2.28 8.89
N PRO A 64 -11.64 3.41 8.86
CA PRO A 64 -11.05 4.74 8.87
C PRO A 64 -10.45 5.12 10.22
N ASP A 65 -10.87 4.49 11.31
CA ASP A 65 -10.34 4.79 12.65
C ASP A 65 -8.91 4.27 12.78
N ARG A 66 -8.64 3.09 12.20
CA ARG A 66 -7.35 2.42 12.25
C ARG A 66 -6.48 2.63 11.01
N LEU A 67 -7.05 3.19 9.93
CA LEU A 67 -6.42 3.23 8.60
C LEU A 67 -5.99 1.83 8.13
N THR A 68 -6.88 0.85 8.31
CA THR A 68 -6.67 -0.54 7.86
C THR A 68 -7.73 -0.94 6.86
N TYR A 69 -7.38 -1.84 5.93
CA TYR A 69 -8.33 -2.36 4.95
C TYR A 69 -8.13 -3.85 4.72
N ILE A 70 -9.15 -4.49 4.14
CA ILE A 70 -9.10 -5.86 3.65
C ILE A 70 -9.63 -5.83 2.22
N CYS A 71 -8.82 -6.33 1.28
CA CYS A 71 -9.21 -6.57 -0.10
C CYS A 71 -8.78 -7.98 -0.48
N VAL A 72 -9.74 -8.88 -0.70
CA VAL A 72 -9.51 -10.27 -1.09
C VAL A 72 -10.38 -10.55 -2.31
N CYS A 73 -9.77 -11.03 -3.40
CA CYS A 73 -10.47 -11.39 -4.63
C CYS A 73 -11.11 -12.78 -4.52
N LYS A 74 -12.09 -13.10 -5.39
CA LYS A 74 -12.80 -14.41 -5.41
C LYS A 74 -11.89 -15.63 -5.61
N ASN A 75 -10.72 -15.45 -6.22
CA ASN A 75 -9.70 -16.48 -6.37
C ASN A 75 -8.72 -16.55 -5.18
N ASN A 76 -9.05 -15.92 -4.04
CA ASN A 76 -8.23 -15.78 -2.83
C ASN A 76 -6.91 -15.02 -3.04
N ILE A 77 -6.78 -14.26 -4.12
CA ILE A 77 -5.66 -13.35 -4.30
C ILE A 77 -5.87 -12.10 -3.43
N VAL A 78 -4.82 -11.67 -2.74
CA VAL A 78 -4.76 -10.38 -2.04
C VAL A 78 -3.90 -9.45 -2.89
N PRO A 79 -4.49 -8.47 -3.60
CA PRO A 79 -3.74 -7.55 -4.44
C PRO A 79 -2.85 -6.65 -3.59
N ASN A 80 -1.65 -6.33 -4.09
CA ASN A 80 -0.74 -5.42 -3.42
C ASN A 80 -1.18 -3.97 -3.66
N ALA A 81 -2.00 -3.40 -2.77
CA ALA A 81 -2.56 -2.06 -2.95
C ALA A 81 -1.52 -0.93 -2.87
N SER A 82 -0.32 -1.19 -2.33
CA SER A 82 0.78 -0.21 -2.26
C SER A 82 1.38 0.11 -3.64
N GLU A 83 1.16 -0.75 -4.64
CA GLU A 83 1.62 -0.53 -6.01
C GLU A 83 0.68 0.36 -6.83
N PHE A 84 -0.49 0.72 -6.28
CA PHE A 84 -1.53 1.44 -6.99
C PHE A 84 -1.76 2.82 -6.38
N THR A 85 -2.26 3.74 -7.20
CA THR A 85 -2.73 5.05 -6.73
C THR A 85 -4.19 4.97 -6.29
N LEU A 86 -4.66 6.00 -5.58
CA LEU A 86 -6.03 6.09 -5.06
C LEU A 86 -6.41 4.98 -4.05
N THR A 87 -5.42 4.29 -3.50
CA THR A 87 -5.57 3.32 -2.41
C THR A 87 -5.31 3.98 -1.06
N LEU A 88 -5.70 3.30 0.03
CA LEU A 88 -5.43 3.77 1.38
C LEU A 88 -3.93 3.99 1.60
N ASP A 89 -3.10 3.03 1.15
CA ASP A 89 -1.64 3.09 1.26
C ASP A 89 -1.05 4.30 0.52
N TYR A 90 -1.59 4.61 -0.66
CA TYR A 90 -1.17 5.79 -1.43
C TYR A 90 -1.46 7.10 -0.69
N PHE A 91 -2.64 7.24 -0.08
CA PHE A 91 -2.98 8.43 0.69
C PHE A 91 -2.18 8.56 1.99
N VAL A 92 -1.97 7.43 2.68
CA VAL A 92 -1.14 7.36 3.89
C VAL A 92 0.30 7.75 3.58
N CYS A 93 0.87 7.20 2.51
CA CYS A 93 2.22 7.54 2.07
C CYS A 93 2.36 9.03 1.74
N GLN A 94 1.42 9.62 0.99
CA GLN A 94 1.49 11.05 0.66
C GLN A 94 1.46 11.92 1.91
N THR A 95 0.61 11.56 2.86
CA THR A 95 0.48 12.27 4.15
C THR A 95 1.78 12.15 4.94
N TRP A 96 2.38 10.96 4.97
CA TRP A 96 3.70 10.75 5.57
C TRP A 96 4.77 11.63 4.92
N GLY A 97 4.78 11.73 3.59
CA GLY A 97 5.71 12.60 2.86
C GLY A 97 5.56 14.07 3.24
N GLN A 98 4.32 14.55 3.38
CA GLN A 98 4.07 15.92 3.84
C GLN A 98 4.56 16.14 5.28
N GLN A 99 4.22 15.22 6.20
CA GLN A 99 4.66 15.30 7.61
C GLN A 99 6.19 15.26 7.74
N CYS A 100 6.86 14.46 6.91
CA CYS A 100 8.33 14.42 6.85
C CYS A 100 8.89 15.81 6.50
N LYS A 101 8.37 16.47 5.46
CA LYS A 101 8.81 17.81 5.05
C LYS A 101 8.49 18.89 6.08
N GLU A 102 7.31 18.84 6.69
CA GLU A 102 6.93 19.77 7.76
C GLU A 102 7.89 19.69 8.94
N SER A 103 8.37 18.48 9.27
CA SER A 103 9.35 18.26 10.35
C SER A 103 10.75 18.81 10.04
N CYS A 104 11.06 19.11 8.77
CA CYS A 104 12.37 19.57 8.34
C CYS A 104 12.67 21.04 8.69
N ASN A 105 11.71 21.82 9.20
CA ASN A 105 11.90 23.25 9.56
C ASN A 105 12.58 24.08 8.45
N ALA A 106 12.17 23.87 7.20
CA ALA A 106 12.74 24.51 6.00
C ALA A 106 14.23 24.19 5.70
N VAL A 107 14.79 23.15 6.29
CA VAL A 107 16.13 22.64 5.92
C VAL A 107 16.04 21.88 4.59
N GLU A 108 16.56 22.49 3.52
CA GLU A 108 16.47 21.97 2.15
C GLU A 108 17.00 20.54 2.01
N ALA A 109 18.16 20.23 2.61
CA ALA A 109 18.75 18.89 2.55
C ALA A 109 17.82 17.82 3.17
N CYS A 110 17.07 18.17 4.21
CA CYS A 110 16.09 17.29 4.85
C CYS A 110 14.87 17.08 3.96
N ILE A 111 14.35 18.15 3.34
CA ILE A 111 13.21 18.08 2.41
C ILE A 111 13.55 17.17 1.22
N VAL A 112 14.73 17.37 0.62
CA VAL A 112 15.23 16.53 -0.48
C VAL A 112 15.37 15.07 -0.05
N GLN A 113 15.75 14.80 1.20
CA GLN A 113 15.83 13.45 1.73
C GLN A 113 14.44 12.82 1.88
N CYS A 114 13.46 13.55 2.42
CA CYS A 114 12.06 13.10 2.48
C CYS A 114 11.51 12.75 1.10
N ASP A 115 11.80 13.55 0.07
CA ASP A 115 11.37 13.28 -1.31
C ASP A 115 12.01 12.03 -1.93
N LYS A 116 13.24 11.70 -1.52
CA LYS A 116 13.93 10.48 -1.96
C LYS A 116 13.41 9.24 -1.24
N ASP A 117 13.16 9.35 0.05
CA ASP A 117 12.81 8.23 0.91
C ASP A 117 11.31 7.90 0.88
N VAL A 118 10.46 8.88 0.56
CA VAL A 118 9.00 8.71 0.54
C VAL A 118 8.52 8.75 -0.91
N GLN A 119 8.45 7.57 -1.51
CA GLN A 119 7.95 7.41 -2.87
C GLN A 119 6.61 6.69 -2.86
N CYS A 120 5.53 7.42 -3.16
CA CYS A 120 4.17 6.92 -3.02
C CYS A 120 3.60 6.39 -4.34
N GLY A 121 3.19 5.12 -4.32
CA GLY A 121 2.54 4.45 -5.45
C GLY A 121 3.51 3.99 -6.55
N ALA A 122 3.03 3.04 -7.36
CA ALA A 122 3.60 2.48 -8.60
C ALA A 122 5.12 2.68 -8.81
N GLN A 123 5.92 2.20 -7.87
CA GLN A 123 7.39 2.14 -7.95
C GLN A 123 7.88 1.20 -9.05
N ASN A 124 7.03 0.27 -9.49
CA ASN A 124 7.28 -0.68 -10.58
C ASN A 124 5.95 -1.04 -11.25
N PRO A 125 5.40 -0.21 -12.15
CA PRO A 125 4.32 -0.70 -13.01
C PRO A 125 4.84 -1.92 -13.75
N ARG A 126 4.17 -3.08 -13.62
CA ARG A 126 4.43 -4.19 -14.54
C ARG A 126 4.22 -3.64 -15.93
N GLY A 127 5.30 -3.44 -16.68
CA GLY A 127 5.22 -2.93 -18.03
C GLY A 127 4.25 -3.81 -18.81
N ALA A 128 3.37 -3.19 -19.60
CA ALA A 128 2.36 -3.87 -20.42
C ALA A 128 2.91 -4.96 -21.37
N ASN A 129 4.24 -5.14 -21.43
CA ASN A 129 4.97 -6.13 -22.21
C ASN A 129 5.48 -7.35 -21.43
N GLN A 130 5.22 -7.48 -20.12
CA GLN A 130 5.50 -8.74 -19.42
C GLN A 130 4.34 -9.71 -19.72
N SER A 131 4.41 -10.34 -20.89
CA SER A 131 3.56 -11.47 -21.25
C SER A 131 3.45 -12.41 -20.06
N ARG A 132 2.22 -12.75 -19.65
CA ARG A 132 1.94 -13.90 -18.79
C ARG A 132 2.88 -15.03 -19.23
N PRO A 133 3.68 -15.67 -18.34
CA PRO A 133 4.22 -16.96 -18.69
C PRO A 133 2.99 -17.84 -18.95
N THR A 134 2.69 -18.08 -20.22
CA THR A 134 1.84 -19.17 -20.64
C THR A 134 2.55 -20.41 -20.15
N THR A 135 2.12 -20.95 -19.02
CA THR A 135 2.45 -22.31 -18.63
C THR A 135 2.00 -23.18 -19.80
N ALA A 136 2.94 -23.55 -20.67
CA ALA A 136 2.69 -24.50 -21.74
C ALA A 136 2.28 -25.79 -21.05
N ALA A 137 0.98 -26.10 -21.08
CA ALA A 137 0.49 -27.40 -20.68
C ALA A 137 1.20 -28.42 -21.58
N THR A 138 2.15 -29.15 -21.00
CA THR A 138 2.76 -30.30 -21.65
C THR A 138 1.67 -31.33 -21.83
N SER A 139 1.09 -31.40 -23.03
CA SER A 139 0.20 -32.50 -23.41
C SER A 139 1.06 -33.75 -23.62
N THR A 140 1.33 -34.49 -22.55
CA THR A 140 1.68 -35.92 -22.65
C THR A 140 0.46 -36.66 -23.21
N GLY A 141 0.39 -36.75 -24.53
CA GLY A 141 -0.54 -37.63 -25.22
C GLY A 141 -0.05 -39.07 -25.12
N SER A 142 -0.58 -39.81 -24.15
CA SER A 142 -0.59 -41.27 -24.18
C SER A 142 -1.47 -41.73 -25.35
N GLY A 143 -0.90 -42.45 -26.31
CA GLY A 143 -1.63 -43.14 -27.37
C GLY A 143 -1.24 -44.61 -27.41
N SER A 144 -2.06 -45.46 -26.82
CA SER A 144 -2.05 -46.93 -26.99
C SER A 144 -3.09 -47.36 -28.02
N GLY A 145 -2.78 -48.41 -28.80
CA GLY A 145 -3.69 -49.21 -29.64
C GLY A 145 -3.19 -49.32 -31.09
N SER A 146 -2.58 -50.41 -31.55
CA SER A 146 -3.12 -51.75 -31.86
C SER A 146 -4.15 -51.75 -32.99
N GLY A 147 -3.75 -52.33 -34.13
CA GLY A 147 -4.55 -52.54 -35.34
C GLY A 147 -3.66 -52.87 -36.52
#